data_AF-A0A2N5RMP7-F1
#
_entry.id   AF-A0A2N5RMP7-F1
#
_cell.length_a   1.000
_cell.length_b   1.000
_cell.length_c   1.000
_cell.angle_alpha   90.00
_cell.angle_beta   90.00
_cell.angle_gamma   90.00
#
_symmetry.space_group_name_H-M   'P 1'
#
loop_
_entity.id
_entity.type
_entity.pdbx_description
1 polymer ?
#
loop_
_entity_poly.entity_id
_entity_poly.type
_entity_poly.pdbx_seq_one_letter_code
_entity_poly.pdbx_strand_id
1 'polypeptide(L)'
;MSFVSAIITGTIFFIVLTQKVTFSTIFLGVLVSLIAYMFTKPVYFERFPILVLKLFFHIPKAVLEAVSVLASHKARKVFEMRVKDEWEELEKTLTITLTPKTLVVVSEEGYMVVHRMGEEE
;
A
#
# COMPACT_ATOMS: atom_id res chain seq x y z
N MET A 1 7.93 -3.85 18.62
CA MET A 1 7.98 -2.48 18.09
C MET A 1 9.36 -1.92 18.35
N SER A 2 10.14 -1.61 17.32
CA SER A 2 11.33 -0.80 17.56
C SER A 2 10.95 0.67 17.46
N PHE A 3 10.89 1.40 18.57
CA PHE A 3 10.78 2.87 18.60
C PHE A 3 11.71 3.55 17.55
N VAL A 4 12.87 2.93 17.34
CA VAL A 4 13.88 3.33 16.36
C VAL A 4 13.38 3.25 14.92
N SER A 5 12.62 2.20 14.54
CA SER A 5 12.14 2.04 13.15
C SER A 5 11.14 3.15 12.78
N ALA A 6 10.22 3.49 13.69
CA ALA A 6 9.26 4.56 13.48
C ALA A 6 9.94 5.94 13.32
N ILE A 7 10.94 6.23 14.15
CA ILE A 7 11.69 7.49 14.04
C ILE A 7 12.48 7.56 12.74
N ILE A 8 13.15 6.48 12.34
CA ILE A 8 13.93 6.43 11.09
C ILE A 8 13.00 6.63 9.90
N THR A 9 11.91 5.87 9.79
CA THR A 9 10.99 5.97 8.66
C THR A 9 10.32 7.35 8.60
N GLY A 10 9.88 7.90 9.74
CA GLY A 10 9.31 9.24 9.79
C GLY A 10 10.31 10.33 9.38
N THR A 11 11.57 10.21 9.82
CA THR A 11 12.63 11.15 9.46
C THR A 11 12.96 11.08 7.97
N ILE A 12 13.04 9.87 7.39
CA ILE A 12 13.22 9.68 5.94
C ILE A 12 12.07 10.33 5.18
N PHE A 13 10.83 10.10 5.59
CA PHE A 13 9.65 10.69 4.96
C PHE A 13 9.70 12.23 4.99
N PHE A 14 10.10 12.80 6.13
CA PHE A 14 10.29 14.24 6.30
C PHE A 14 11.39 14.80 5.39
N ILE A 15 12.50 14.09 5.23
CA ILE A 15 13.60 14.48 4.33
C ILE A 15 13.14 14.46 2.87
N VAL A 16 12.42 13.41 2.46
CA VAL A 16 11.85 13.30 1.10
C VAL A 16 10.90 14.46 0.82
N LEU A 17 10.06 14.82 1.79
CA LEU A 17 9.11 15.94 1.67
C LEU A 17 9.81 17.30 1.55
N THR A 18 10.89 17.51 2.32
CA THR A 18 11.61 18.79 2.35
C THR A 18 12.64 18.95 1.22
N GLN A 19 12.98 17.86 0.52
CA GLN A 19 13.95 17.82 -0.58
C GLN A 19 15.33 18.42 -0.26
N LYS A 20 15.66 18.59 1.03
CA LYS A 20 16.91 19.18 1.50
C LYS A 20 17.48 18.34 2.64
N VAL A 21 18.70 17.85 2.43
CA VAL A 21 19.44 17.10 3.46
C VAL A 21 20.40 18.08 4.14
N THR A 22 19.96 18.62 5.28
CA THR A 22 20.76 19.51 6.13
C THR A 22 20.65 19.03 7.57
N PHE A 23 21.59 19.41 8.43
CA PHE A 23 21.54 19.04 9.84
C PHE A 23 20.22 19.49 10.50
N SER A 24 19.74 20.69 10.16
CA SER A 24 18.47 21.23 10.65
C SER A 24 17.26 20.41 10.20
N THR A 25 17.22 19.94 8.95
CA THR A 25 16.10 19.12 8.46
C THR A 25 16.10 17.73 9.07
N ILE A 26 17.27 17.12 9.31
CA ILE A 26 17.37 15.85 10.04
C ILE A 26 16.87 16.01 11.48
N PHE A 27 17.34 17.05 12.18
CA PHE A 27 16.91 17.32 13.55
C PHE A 27 15.40 17.55 13.66
N LEU A 28 14.84 18.37 12.76
CA LEU A 28 13.40 18.63 12.73
C LEU A 28 12.60 17.38 12.39
N GLY A 29 13.11 16.54 11.46
CA GLY A 29 12.50 15.27 11.10
C GLY A 29 12.44 14.29 12.27
N VAL A 30 13.52 14.19 13.06
CA VAL A 30 13.53 13.38 14.28
C VAL A 30 12.52 13.91 15.30
N LEU A 31 12.49 15.23 15.53
CA LEU A 31 11.57 15.86 16.49
C LEU A 31 10.10 15.60 16.13
N VAL A 32 9.74 15.85 14.87
CA VAL A 32 8.38 15.64 14.36
C VAL A 32 8.00 14.16 14.43
N SER A 33 8.92 13.26 14.07
CA SER A 33 8.66 11.81 14.13
C SER A 33 8.46 11.31 15.56
N LEU A 34 9.19 11.88 16.53
CA LEU A 34 9.09 11.53 17.93
C LEU A 34 7.75 12.01 18.53
N ILE A 35 7.32 13.23 18.19
CA ILE A 35 5.99 13.76 18.52
C ILE A 35 4.91 12.87 17.90
N ALA A 36 5.00 12.59 16.60
CA ALA A 36 4.03 11.74 15.91
C ALA A 36 3.92 10.36 16.57
N TYR A 37 5.05 9.73 16.91
CA TYR A 37 5.07 8.43 17.57
C TYR A 37 4.33 8.44 18.92
N MET A 38 4.50 9.50 19.73
CA MET A 38 3.81 9.64 21.01
C MET A 38 2.28 9.70 20.87
N PHE A 39 1.77 10.42 19.86
CA PHE A 39 0.33 10.61 19.66
C PHE A 39 -0.34 9.43 18.92
N THR A 40 0.34 8.84 17.94
CA THR A 40 -0.28 7.85 17.05
C THR A 40 0.05 6.40 17.39
N LYS A 41 1.13 6.13 18.13
CA LYS A 41 1.61 4.76 18.47
C LYS A 41 1.44 3.77 17.32
N PRO A 42 2.04 4.04 16.15
CA PRO A 42 1.72 3.33 14.92
C PRO A 42 2.00 1.82 15.05
N VAL A 43 0.98 1.00 14.79
CA VAL A 43 0.99 -0.46 15.05
C VAL A 43 1.68 -1.26 13.92
N TYR A 44 1.67 -0.76 12.68
CA TYR A 44 2.11 -1.52 11.50
C TYR A 44 3.20 -0.87 10.63
N PHE A 45 3.92 0.12 11.17
CA PHE A 45 4.86 0.94 10.39
C PHE A 45 6.02 0.13 9.77
N GLU A 46 6.46 -0.97 10.40
CA GLU A 46 7.52 -1.85 9.86
C GLU A 46 7.09 -2.60 8.58
N ARG A 47 5.78 -2.81 8.40
CA ARG A 47 5.21 -3.46 7.22
C ARG A 47 5.03 -2.49 6.05
N PHE A 48 5.04 -1.18 6.31
CA PHE A 48 4.82 -0.16 5.30
C PHE A 48 5.92 -0.13 4.21
N PRO A 49 7.23 -0.18 4.53
CA PRO A 49 8.27 -0.28 3.50
C PRO A 49 8.13 -1.54 2.62
N ILE A 50 7.72 -2.67 3.22
CA ILE A 50 7.50 -3.93 2.50
C ILE A 50 6.32 -3.78 1.53
N LEU A 51 5.23 -3.15 1.97
CA LEU A 51 4.08 -2.83 1.13
C LEU A 51 4.48 -1.92 -0.04
N VAL A 52 5.19 -0.82 0.23
CA VAL A 52 5.67 0.12 -0.81
C VAL A 52 6.50 -0.62 -1.86
N LEU A 53 7.40 -1.51 -1.43
CA LEU A 53 8.21 -2.32 -2.34
C LEU A 53 7.34 -3.25 -3.19
N LYS A 54 6.38 -3.96 -2.59
CA LYS A 54 5.42 -4.81 -3.34
C LYS A 54 4.68 -4.00 -4.39
N LEU A 55 4.18 -2.82 -4.03
CA LEU A 55 3.44 -1.95 -4.95
C LEU A 55 4.29 -1.47 -6.11
N PHE A 56 5.53 -1.07 -5.85
CA PHE A 56 6.46 -0.61 -6.87
C PHE A 56 6.66 -1.64 -8.00
N PHE A 57 6.67 -2.94 -7.69
CA PHE A 57 6.79 -4.00 -8.69
C PHE A 57 5.48 -4.32 -9.41
N HIS A 58 4.32 -4.18 -8.73
CA HIS A 58 3.03 -4.55 -9.32
C HIS A 58 2.46 -3.44 -10.22
N ILE A 59 2.70 -2.16 -9.89
CA ILE A 59 2.17 -1.01 -10.64
C ILE A 59 2.56 -1.03 -12.13
N PRO A 60 3.83 -1.19 -12.53
CA PRO A 60 4.20 -1.18 -13.95
C PRO A 60 3.54 -2.34 -14.73
N LYS A 61 3.47 -3.52 -14.11
CA LYS A 61 2.85 -4.70 -14.71
C LYS A 61 1.35 -4.48 -14.91
N ALA A 62 0.66 -3.91 -13.92
CA ALA A 62 -0.75 -3.57 -14.02
C ALA A 62 -1.05 -2.55 -15.13
N VAL A 63 -0.21 -1.53 -15.30
CA VAL A 63 -0.37 -0.55 -16.37
C VAL A 63 -0.22 -1.19 -17.75
N LEU A 64 0.82 -2.00 -17.96
CA LEU A 64 1.05 -2.69 -19.24
C LEU A 64 -0.09 -3.64 -19.60
N GLU A 65 -0.57 -4.41 -18.63
CA GLU A 65 -1.67 -5.34 -18.87
C GLU A 65 -3.02 -4.61 -18.99
N ALA A 66 -3.24 -3.47 -18.34
CA ALA A 66 -4.46 -2.68 -18.51
C ALA A 66 -4.64 -2.18 -19.96
N VAL A 67 -3.54 -1.81 -20.63
CA VAL A 67 -3.55 -1.49 -22.07
C VAL A 67 -3.97 -2.71 -22.91
N SER A 68 -3.54 -3.92 -22.54
CA SER A 68 -3.96 -5.15 -23.22
C SER A 68 -5.45 -5.48 -23.02
N VAL A 69 -6.03 -5.11 -21.87
CA VAL A 69 -7.46 -5.31 -21.56
C VAL A 69 -8.34 -4.35 -22.35
N LEU A 70 -7.91 -3.11 -22.58
CA LEU A 70 -8.64 -2.17 -23.45
C LEU A 70 -8.83 -2.71 -24.88
N ALA A 71 -7.91 -3.57 -25.33
CA ALA A 71 -7.98 -4.22 -26.63
C ALA A 71 -8.80 -5.54 -26.63
N SER A 72 -9.29 -6.02 -25.47
CA SER A 72 -9.84 -7.37 -25.33
C SER A 72 -11.19 -7.39 -24.58
N HIS A 73 -12.26 -7.81 -25.24
CA HIS A 73 -13.59 -8.02 -24.65
C HIS A 73 -13.68 -9.32 -23.83
N LYS A 74 -12.86 -9.48 -22.78
CA LYS A 74 -12.90 -10.69 -21.94
C LYS A 74 -13.96 -10.65 -20.84
N ALA A 75 -14.40 -11.84 -20.43
CA ALA A 75 -15.42 -12.08 -19.40
C ALA A 75 -15.03 -11.52 -18.02
N ARG A 76 -16.05 -11.16 -17.24
CA ARG A 76 -15.96 -10.58 -15.90
C ARG A 76 -16.36 -11.61 -14.86
N LYS A 77 -15.59 -11.74 -13.79
CA LYS A 77 -15.88 -12.64 -12.65
C LYS A 77 -15.80 -11.88 -11.35
N VAL A 78 -16.74 -12.13 -10.44
CA VAL A 78 -16.77 -11.54 -9.10
C VAL A 78 -16.60 -12.66 -8.09
N PHE A 79 -15.68 -12.50 -7.14
CA PHE A 79 -15.47 -13.46 -6.06
C PHE A 79 -15.24 -12.78 -4.71
N GLU A 80 -15.66 -13.44 -3.65
CA GLU A 80 -15.48 -12.99 -2.26
C GLU A 80 -14.22 -13.61 -1.65
N MET A 81 -13.43 -12.81 -0.94
CA MET A 81 -12.24 -13.24 -0.22
C MET A 81 -12.31 -12.85 1.25
N ARG A 82 -12.13 -13.81 2.16
CA ARG A 82 -12.06 -13.55 3.60
C ARG A 82 -10.76 -12.83 3.99
N VAL A 83 -10.85 -11.98 5.01
CA VAL A 83 -9.75 -11.17 5.55
C VAL A 83 -9.70 -11.35 7.07
N LYS A 84 -8.49 -11.44 7.66
CA LYS A 84 -8.34 -11.63 9.11
C LYS A 84 -8.25 -10.34 9.91
N ASP A 85 -7.57 -9.31 9.40
CA ASP A 85 -7.34 -8.04 10.11
C ASP A 85 -7.35 -6.83 9.17
N GLU A 86 -7.54 -5.62 9.72
CA GLU A 86 -7.57 -4.36 8.97
C GLU A 86 -6.29 -4.11 8.16
N TRP A 87 -5.16 -4.62 8.64
CA TRP A 87 -3.89 -4.52 7.91
C TRP A 87 -3.86 -5.42 6.68
N GLU A 88 -4.29 -6.68 6.80
CA GLU A 88 -4.45 -7.60 5.68
C GLU A 88 -5.50 -7.07 4.69
N GLU A 89 -6.55 -6.39 5.18
CA GLU A 89 -7.55 -5.73 4.33
C GLU A 89 -6.93 -4.63 3.49
N LEU A 90 -6.17 -3.73 4.11
CA LEU A 90 -5.45 -2.66 3.40
C LEU A 90 -4.42 -3.22 2.42
N GLU A 91 -3.62 -4.19 2.86
CA GLU A 91 -2.58 -4.82 2.04
C GLU A 91 -3.20 -5.51 0.82
N LYS A 92 -4.25 -6.30 1.02
CA LYS A 92 -4.94 -6.99 -0.08
C LYS A 92 -5.69 -6.01 -0.97
N THR A 93 -6.35 -4.99 -0.44
CA THR A 93 -7.03 -3.97 -1.25
C THR A 93 -6.06 -3.28 -2.20
N LEU A 94 -4.93 -2.81 -1.67
CA LEU A 94 -3.89 -2.16 -2.47
C LEU A 94 -3.25 -3.13 -3.46
N THR A 95 -2.90 -4.35 -3.02
CA THR A 95 -2.25 -5.34 -3.88
C THR A 95 -3.18 -5.82 -5.00
N ILE A 96 -4.44 -6.13 -4.71
CA ILE A 96 -5.42 -6.64 -5.68
C ILE A 96 -5.80 -5.54 -6.67
N THR A 97 -6.05 -4.32 -6.21
CA THR A 97 -6.41 -3.21 -7.11
C THR A 97 -5.24 -2.80 -8.01
N LEU A 98 -4.00 -2.95 -7.52
CA LEU A 98 -2.77 -2.72 -8.29
C LEU A 98 -2.23 -3.98 -8.95
N THR A 99 -2.94 -5.11 -8.87
CA THR A 99 -2.68 -6.30 -9.66
C THR A 99 -3.47 -6.17 -10.97
N PRO A 100 -2.87 -6.51 -12.12
CA PRO A 100 -3.57 -6.44 -13.38
C PRO A 100 -4.93 -7.13 -13.36
N LYS A 101 -5.92 -6.49 -13.99
CA LYS A 101 -7.24 -7.06 -14.27
C LYS A 101 -8.09 -7.34 -13.04
N THR A 102 -7.70 -6.90 -11.85
CA THR A 102 -8.49 -7.09 -10.62
C THR A 102 -8.78 -5.75 -9.94
N LEU A 103 -9.98 -5.60 -9.39
CA LEU A 103 -10.38 -4.40 -8.66
C LEU A 103 -11.26 -4.80 -7.47
N VAL A 104 -10.98 -4.25 -6.29
CA VAL A 104 -11.84 -4.45 -5.11
C VAL A 104 -13.01 -3.45 -5.18
N VAL A 105 -14.25 -3.95 -5.12
CA VAL A 105 -15.47 -3.13 -5.30
C VAL A 105 -16.13 -2.80 -3.96
N VAL A 106 -16.12 -3.74 -3.02
CA VAL A 106 -16.68 -3.58 -1.68
C VAL A 106 -15.74 -4.21 -0.67
N SER A 107 -15.50 -3.51 0.43
CA SER A 107 -14.80 -4.01 1.62
C SER A 107 -15.71 -3.81 2.82
N GLU A 108 -16.16 -4.90 3.43
CA GLU A 108 -16.94 -4.92 4.68
C GLU A 108 -16.23 -5.85 5.67
N GLU A 109 -16.37 -5.58 6.97
CA GLU A 109 -15.58 -6.24 8.03
C GLU A 109 -15.55 -7.78 7.87
N GLY A 110 -14.39 -8.30 7.43
CA GLY A 110 -14.12 -9.74 7.29
C GLY A 110 -14.21 -10.30 5.85
N TYR A 111 -14.66 -9.54 4.86
CA TYR A 111 -14.71 -9.98 3.45
C TYR A 111 -14.50 -8.84 2.45
N MET A 112 -13.80 -9.16 1.35
CA MET A 112 -13.62 -8.27 0.20
C MET A 112 -14.25 -8.88 -1.05
N VAL A 113 -14.93 -8.06 -1.84
CA VAL A 113 -15.47 -8.43 -3.15
C VAL A 113 -14.50 -7.98 -4.23
N VAL A 114 -13.94 -8.94 -4.97
CA VAL A 114 -12.96 -8.71 -6.03
C VAL A 114 -13.60 -8.95 -7.39
N HIS A 115 -13.51 -7.96 -8.27
CA HIS A 115 -13.89 -8.05 -9.66
C HIS A 115 -12.65 -8.33 -10.52
N ARG A 116 -12.61 -9.49 -11.19
CA ARG A 116 -11.54 -9.90 -12.11
C ARG A 116 -12.04 -9.82 -13.56
N MET A 117 -11.21 -9.28 -14.43
CA MET A 117 -11.37 -9.30 -15.89
C MET A 117 -10.44 -10.38 -16.47
N GLY A 118 -10.88 -11.14 -17.47
CA GLY A 118 -9.92 -11.88 -18.31
C GLY A 118 -9.63 -13.33 -18.00
N GLU A 119 -10.46 -14.04 -17.22
CA GLU A 119 -10.37 -15.52 -17.22
C GLU A 119 -10.81 -16.07 -18.59
N GLU A 120 -9.91 -16.81 -19.24
CA GLU A 120 -10.31 -17.81 -20.23
C GLU A 120 -10.90 -18.98 -19.43
N GLU A 121 -12.06 -19.48 -19.87
CA GLU A 121 -12.64 -20.74 -19.38
C GLU A 121 -11.67 -21.91 -19.54
#